data_AF-A0A3D4NTY0-F1
#
_entry.id   AF-A0A3D4NTY0-F1
#
_cell.length_a   1.000
_cell.length_b   1.000
_cell.length_c   1.000
_cell.angle_alpha   90.00
_cell.angle_beta   90.00
_cell.angle_gamma   90.00
#
_symmetry.space_group_name_H-M   'P 1'
#
loop_
_entity.id
_entity.type
_entity.pdbx_description
1 polymer ?
#
loop_
_entity_poly.entity_id
_entity_poly.type
_entity_poly.pdbx_seq_one_letter_code
_entity_poly.pdbx_strand_id
1 'polypeptide(L)'
;MVSRAQPSSPVNREAVAAAEPVRANWGHQNRTCAIRVSAPDRVEYRTADSIVNPYLMAGALLKAIDDGLSSQLEPGPATDANSYSDHPAATIFVPRNLGQALEALDNDPVVLSALPGDMSELFRKIKMNEWDEFLATVTIWDFNTYLDHTP
;
A
#
# COMPACT_ATOMS: atom_id res chain seq x y z
N MET A 1 35.51 -29.32 3.37
CA MET A 1 35.06 -28.32 4.37
C MET A 1 33.98 -27.46 3.71
N VAL A 2 32.75 -27.98 3.65
CA VAL A 2 31.62 -27.29 3.01
C VAL A 2 30.90 -26.52 4.10
N SER A 3 31.08 -25.20 4.11
CA SER A 3 30.38 -24.30 5.03
C SER A 3 28.89 -24.34 4.72
N ARG A 4 28.09 -24.96 5.60
CA ARG A 4 26.63 -24.84 5.58
C ARG A 4 26.28 -23.37 5.83
N ALA A 5 25.71 -22.71 4.83
CA ALA A 5 25.06 -21.42 5.02
C ALA A 5 23.98 -21.59 6.09
N GLN A 6 24.04 -20.77 7.14
CA GLN A 6 23.02 -20.70 8.18
C GLN A 6 21.68 -20.29 7.53
N PRO A 7 20.53 -20.87 7.92
CA PRO A 7 19.24 -20.37 7.47
C PRO A 7 19.11 -18.91 7.92
N SER A 8 18.78 -18.02 6.98
CA SER A 8 18.49 -16.62 7.27
C SER A 8 17.44 -16.54 8.37
N SER A 9 17.71 -15.74 9.39
CA SER A 9 16.80 -15.52 10.51
C SER A 9 15.40 -15.15 10.00
N PRO A 10 14.32 -15.57 10.67
CA PRO A 10 12.97 -15.18 10.28
C PRO A 10 12.90 -13.66 10.23
N VAL A 11 12.48 -13.10 9.09
CA VAL A 11 12.21 -11.67 8.97
C VAL A 11 11.13 -11.36 9.99
N ASN A 12 11.53 -10.70 11.08
CA ASN A 12 10.60 -10.29 12.11
C ASN A 12 9.62 -9.30 11.48
N ARG A 13 8.38 -9.74 11.19
CA ARG A 13 7.35 -8.89 10.55
C ARG A 13 7.03 -7.67 11.41
N GLU A 14 7.30 -7.72 12.71
CA GLU A 14 7.19 -6.57 13.61
C GLU A 14 8.20 -5.45 13.28
N ALA A 15 9.34 -5.77 12.67
CA ALA A 15 10.37 -4.79 12.30
C ALA A 15 10.13 -4.15 10.93
N VAL A 16 9.32 -4.77 10.06
CA VAL A 16 8.95 -4.20 8.74
C VAL A 16 7.88 -3.11 8.88
N ALA A 17 7.17 -3.07 10.01
CA ALA A 17 6.11 -2.10 10.28
C ALA A 17 6.60 -0.68 10.65
N ALA A 18 7.91 -0.45 10.78
CA ALA A 18 8.39 0.78 11.44
C ALA A 18 8.42 2.06 10.57
N ALA A 19 8.14 1.99 9.27
CA ALA A 19 8.33 3.14 8.37
C ALA A 19 7.20 3.46 7.38
N GLU A 20 6.30 2.52 7.11
CA GLU A 20 5.29 2.67 6.05
C GLU A 20 3.89 2.91 6.62
N PRO A 21 3.10 3.83 6.05
CA PRO A 21 1.73 4.08 6.49
C PRO A 21 0.78 2.91 6.19
N VAL A 22 0.01 2.48 7.19
CA VAL A 22 -0.94 1.35 7.06
C VAL A 22 -2.42 1.77 7.12
N ARG A 23 -2.68 3.07 7.30
CA ARG A 23 -4.02 3.66 7.41
C ARG A 23 -4.18 4.81 6.45
N ALA A 24 -5.39 5.00 5.92
CA ALA A 24 -5.75 6.18 5.15
C ALA A 24 -6.01 7.35 6.11
N ASN A 25 -4.95 8.06 6.48
CA ASN A 25 -5.02 9.17 7.43
C ASN A 25 -4.02 10.29 7.13
N TRP A 26 -4.22 11.42 7.79
CA TRP A 26 -3.37 12.60 7.65
C TRP A 26 -3.02 13.22 9.01
N GLY A 27 -1.90 13.93 9.09
CA GLY A 27 -1.49 14.63 10.31
C GLY A 27 -0.36 15.65 10.12
N HIS A 28 -0.21 16.55 11.09
CA HIS A 28 0.83 17.58 11.10
C HIS A 28 2.15 17.02 11.61
N GLN A 29 3.24 17.19 10.84
CA GLN A 29 4.58 16.65 11.16
C GLN A 29 4.61 15.14 11.47
N ASN A 30 3.51 14.42 11.28
CA ASN A 30 3.37 13.04 11.68
C ASN A 30 3.90 12.12 10.57
N ARG A 31 5.00 11.42 10.85
CA ARG A 31 5.66 10.52 9.90
C ARG A 31 5.00 9.14 9.79
N THR A 32 4.04 8.83 10.64
CA THR A 32 3.33 7.54 10.62
C THR A 32 2.04 7.61 9.81
N CYS A 33 1.64 8.79 9.34
CA CYS A 33 0.44 8.99 8.52
C CYS A 33 0.71 8.79 7.03
N ALA A 34 -0.33 8.40 6.28
CA ALA A 34 -0.27 8.31 4.82
C ALA A 34 -0.02 9.67 4.18
N ILE A 35 -0.66 10.70 4.71
CA ILE A 35 -0.48 12.09 4.32
C ILE A 35 0.17 12.87 5.47
N ARG A 36 1.31 13.52 5.20
CA ARG A 36 1.98 14.38 6.18
C ARG A 36 1.97 15.83 5.73
N VAL A 37 1.42 16.71 6.55
CA VAL A 37 1.57 18.17 6.40
C VAL A 37 2.89 18.56 7.07
N SER A 38 3.93 18.82 6.28
CA SER A 38 5.29 19.04 6.80
C SER A 38 5.71 20.51 6.86
N ALA A 39 4.92 21.41 6.30
CA ALA A 39 5.01 22.85 6.48
C ALA A 39 3.70 23.48 5.98
N PRO A 40 3.45 24.77 6.22
CA PRO A 40 2.46 25.52 5.46
C PRO A 40 2.63 25.25 3.95
N ASP A 41 1.51 24.96 3.28
CA ASP A 41 1.43 24.71 1.84
C ASP A 41 2.26 23.51 1.32
N ARG A 42 2.69 22.61 2.21
CA ARG A 42 3.43 21.39 1.81
C ARG A 42 2.83 20.13 2.42
N VAL A 43 2.38 19.28 1.52
CA VAL A 43 1.84 17.95 1.81
C VAL A 43 2.75 16.89 1.20
N GLU A 44 2.95 15.81 1.94
CA GLU A 44 3.74 14.65 1.50
C GLU A 44 2.85 13.41 1.47
N TYR A 45 2.80 12.74 0.31
CA TYR A 45 2.23 11.41 0.16
C TYR A 45 3.30 10.36 0.48
N ARG A 46 3.04 9.51 1.48
CA ARG A 46 4.03 8.60 2.07
C ARG A 46 3.76 7.12 1.80
N THR A 47 2.65 6.79 1.15
CA THR A 47 2.26 5.40 0.87
C THR A 47 2.91 4.84 -0.40
N ALA A 48 3.49 5.69 -1.25
CA ALA A 48 4.22 5.24 -2.43
C ALA A 48 5.58 4.62 -2.06
N ASP A 49 5.93 3.55 -2.75
CA ASP A 49 7.24 2.90 -2.67
C ASP A 49 8.14 3.28 -3.88
N SER A 50 9.33 2.68 -3.94
CA SER A 50 10.29 2.94 -5.04
C SER A 50 9.99 2.20 -6.34
N ILE A 51 9.02 1.28 -6.38
CA ILE A 51 8.68 0.51 -7.60
C ILE A 51 7.52 1.15 -8.38
N VAL A 52 6.90 2.20 -7.83
CA VAL A 52 5.81 2.93 -8.47
C VAL A 52 6.23 3.54 -9.81
N ASN A 53 5.32 3.54 -10.79
CA ASN A 53 5.47 4.37 -11.97
C ASN A 53 5.16 5.83 -11.60
N PRO A 54 6.12 6.77 -11.66
CA PRO A 54 5.94 8.13 -11.18
C PRO A 54 4.88 8.90 -11.97
N TYR A 55 4.69 8.59 -13.26
CA TYR A 55 3.69 9.24 -14.10
C TYR A 55 2.28 8.79 -13.74
N LEU A 56 2.08 7.48 -13.55
CA LEU A 56 0.79 6.94 -13.14
C LEU A 56 0.40 7.41 -11.75
N MET A 57 1.36 7.41 -10.81
CA MET A 57 1.14 7.93 -9.47
C MET A 57 0.75 9.40 -9.48
N ALA A 58 1.51 10.23 -10.20
CA ALA A 58 1.21 11.65 -10.29
C ALA A 58 -0.17 11.90 -10.92
N GLY A 59 -0.52 11.19 -11.99
CA GLY A 59 -1.84 11.29 -12.62
C GLY A 59 -2.98 10.92 -11.68
N ALA A 60 -2.86 9.78 -10.99
CA ALA A 60 -3.85 9.32 -10.01
C ALA A 60 -4.01 10.29 -8.84
N LEU A 61 -2.90 10.79 -8.28
CA LEU A 61 -2.92 11.76 -7.20
C LEU A 61 -3.58 13.08 -7.62
N LEU A 62 -3.24 13.59 -8.82
CA LEU A 62 -3.85 14.82 -9.32
C LEU A 62 -5.35 14.66 -9.51
N LYS A 63 -5.83 13.51 -9.99
CA LYS A 63 -7.27 13.23 -10.11
C LYS A 63 -7.97 13.14 -8.76
N ALA A 64 -7.38 12.45 -7.78
CA ALA A 64 -7.93 12.38 -6.43
C ALA A 64 -7.97 13.75 -5.74
N ILE A 65 -6.93 14.58 -5.93
CA ILE A 65 -6.89 15.95 -5.40
C ILE A 65 -7.95 16.84 -6.07
N ASP A 66 -8.05 16.78 -7.40
CA ASP A 66 -9.02 17.56 -8.17
C ASP A 66 -10.47 17.21 -7.77
N ASP A 67 -10.78 15.92 -7.61
CA ASP A 67 -12.08 15.45 -7.12
C ASP A 67 -12.37 15.94 -5.70
N GLY A 68 -11.41 15.81 -4.78
CA GLY A 68 -11.56 16.28 -3.40
C GLY A 68 -11.80 17.78 -3.30
N LEU A 69 -11.09 18.58 -4.10
CA LEU A 69 -11.27 20.04 -4.15
C LEU A 69 -12.60 20.43 -4.81
N SER A 70 -12.95 19.79 -5.92
CA SER A 70 -14.18 20.08 -6.68
C SER A 70 -15.44 19.71 -5.90
N SER A 71 -15.39 18.59 -5.17
CA SER A 71 -16.48 18.08 -4.34
C SER A 71 -16.46 18.62 -2.91
N GLN A 72 -15.48 19.48 -2.57
CA GLN A 72 -15.28 20.04 -1.23
C GLN A 72 -15.29 18.97 -0.12
N LEU A 73 -14.57 17.88 -0.35
CA LEU A 73 -14.51 16.77 0.60
C LEU A 73 -13.73 17.16 1.86
N GLU A 74 -14.35 16.91 3.01
CA GLU A 74 -13.71 17.11 4.31
C GLU A 74 -12.80 15.91 4.64
N PRO A 75 -11.49 16.11 4.88
CA PRO A 75 -10.53 15.03 5.14
C PRO A 75 -10.65 14.43 6.54
N GLY A 76 -11.59 14.91 7.36
CA GLY A 76 -11.73 14.54 8.76
C GLY A 76 -10.63 15.13 9.66
N PRO A 77 -10.62 14.77 10.95
CA PRO A 77 -9.67 15.32 11.92
C PRO A 77 -8.23 14.83 11.67
N ALA A 78 -7.25 15.68 11.97
CA ALA A 78 -5.84 15.32 11.93
C ALA A 78 -5.52 14.23 12.97
N THR A 79 -4.64 13.30 12.59
CA THR A 79 -4.11 12.27 13.48
C THR A 79 -2.88 12.81 14.22
N ASP A 80 -3.05 13.12 15.51
CA ASP A 80 -1.96 13.56 16.40
C ASP A 80 -1.16 12.39 17.00
N ALA A 81 -1.79 11.21 17.10
CA ALA A 81 -1.18 10.02 17.69
C ALA A 81 -0.30 9.26 16.69
N ASN A 82 0.52 8.35 17.22
CA ASN A 82 1.24 7.38 16.39
C ASN A 82 0.24 6.44 15.70
N SER A 83 0.19 6.44 14.37
CA SER A 83 -0.73 5.63 13.56
C SER A 83 -0.56 4.11 13.73
N TYR A 84 0.60 3.67 14.24
CA TYR A 84 0.89 2.27 14.54
C TYR A 84 0.31 1.80 15.87
N SER A 85 -0.01 2.73 16.78
CA SER A 85 -0.70 2.40 18.02
C SER A 85 -2.18 2.12 17.74
N ASP A 86 -2.84 1.33 18.59
CA ASP A 86 -4.28 1.00 18.52
C ASP A 86 -5.21 2.21 18.75
N HIS A 87 -4.72 3.43 18.52
CA HIS A 87 -5.54 4.62 18.60
C HIS A 87 -6.59 4.61 17.48
N PRO A 88 -7.88 4.82 17.80
CA PRO A 88 -9.00 4.69 16.87
C PRO A 88 -9.12 5.81 15.83
N ALA A 89 -8.10 6.66 15.67
CA ALA A 89 -8.21 7.92 14.91
C ALA A 89 -8.41 7.70 13.39
N ALA A 90 -8.01 6.56 12.84
CA ALA A 90 -8.31 6.20 11.45
C ALA A 90 -8.74 4.74 11.33
N THR A 91 -10.01 4.55 10.98
CA THR A 91 -10.65 3.23 10.87
C THR A 91 -10.36 2.53 9.54
N ILE A 92 -9.95 3.29 8.52
CA ILE A 92 -9.75 2.79 7.16
C ILE A 92 -8.29 2.33 7.00
N PHE A 93 -8.10 1.04 6.79
CA PHE A 93 -6.82 0.45 6.44
C PHE A 93 -6.58 0.52 4.94
N VAL A 94 -5.32 0.71 4.55
CA VAL A 94 -4.93 0.52 3.15
C VAL A 94 -5.03 -0.96 2.78
N PRO A 95 -5.24 -1.30 1.49
CA PRO A 95 -5.22 -2.69 1.04
C PRO A 95 -3.95 -3.42 1.50
N ARG A 96 -4.10 -4.65 2.03
CA ARG A 96 -2.98 -5.40 2.62
C ARG A 96 -2.23 -6.29 1.63
N ASN A 97 -2.73 -6.41 0.41
CA ASN A 97 -2.12 -7.16 -0.67
C ASN A 97 -2.57 -6.63 -2.02
N LEU A 98 -1.91 -7.08 -3.09
CA LEU A 98 -2.17 -6.63 -4.45
C LEU A 98 -3.61 -6.95 -4.89
N GLY A 99 -4.15 -8.13 -4.54
CA GLY A 99 -5.53 -8.49 -4.88
C GLY A 99 -6.56 -7.50 -4.32
N GLN A 100 -6.44 -7.14 -3.03
CA GLN A 100 -7.30 -6.13 -2.41
C GLN A 100 -7.12 -4.74 -3.02
N ALA A 101 -5.90 -4.38 -3.42
CA ALA A 101 -5.63 -3.10 -4.06
C ALA A 101 -6.28 -3.01 -5.45
N LEU A 102 -6.24 -4.11 -6.21
CA LEU A 102 -6.90 -4.19 -7.53
C LEU A 102 -8.43 -4.14 -7.39
N GLU A 103 -9.00 -4.83 -6.41
CA GLU A 103 -10.44 -4.74 -6.12
C GLU A 103 -10.86 -3.31 -5.71
N ALA A 104 -10.06 -2.64 -4.87
CA ALA A 104 -10.30 -1.24 -4.52
C ALA A 104 -10.23 -0.32 -5.76
N LEU A 105 -9.24 -0.52 -6.62
CA LEU A 105 -9.09 0.24 -7.86
C LEU A 105 -10.27 0.03 -8.82
N ASP A 106 -10.75 -1.21 -8.97
CA ASP A 106 -11.91 -1.53 -9.82
C ASP A 106 -13.18 -0.78 -9.40
N ASN A 107 -13.28 -0.42 -8.11
CA ASN A 107 -14.42 0.29 -7.53
C ASN A 107 -14.20 1.81 -7.40
N ASP A 108 -13.06 2.35 -7.87
CA ASP A 108 -12.73 3.77 -7.75
C ASP A 108 -12.77 4.47 -9.13
N PRO A 109 -13.91 5.06 -9.53
CA PRO A 109 -14.03 5.73 -10.83
C PRO A 109 -13.15 6.97 -10.95
N VAL A 110 -12.80 7.63 -9.83
CA VAL A 110 -11.96 8.84 -9.83
C VAL A 110 -10.53 8.47 -10.21
N VAL A 111 -9.97 7.46 -9.54
CA VAL A 111 -8.61 6.99 -9.82
C VAL A 111 -8.54 6.33 -11.21
N LEU A 112 -9.56 5.54 -11.60
CA LEU A 112 -9.64 4.98 -12.94
C LEU A 112 -9.68 6.04 -14.03
N SER A 113 -10.27 7.22 -13.79
CA SER A 113 -10.27 8.33 -14.74
C SER A 113 -8.88 8.91 -15.04
N ALA A 114 -7.87 8.60 -14.21
CA ALA A 114 -6.48 8.96 -14.48
C ALA A 114 -5.81 8.06 -15.53
N LEU A 115 -6.41 6.92 -15.86
CA LEU A 115 -5.89 5.92 -16.80
C LEU A 115 -6.72 5.98 -18.10
N PRO A 116 -6.28 6.73 -19.13
CA PRO A 116 -7.08 6.95 -20.34
C PRO A 116 -7.13 5.72 -21.26
N GLY A 117 -8.21 5.63 -22.03
CA GLY A 117 -8.41 4.57 -23.02
C GLY A 117 -8.36 3.17 -22.38
N ASP A 118 -7.62 2.26 -23.01
CA ASP A 118 -7.53 0.86 -22.56
C ASP A 118 -6.49 0.66 -21.44
N MET A 119 -5.93 1.75 -20.89
CA MET A 119 -4.81 1.67 -19.93
C MET A 119 -5.22 1.02 -18.60
N SER A 120 -6.43 1.30 -18.10
CA SER A 120 -6.95 0.70 -16.87
C SER A 120 -7.11 -0.81 -17.01
N GLU A 121 -7.71 -1.27 -18.12
CA GLU A 121 -7.89 -2.69 -18.42
C GLU A 121 -6.54 -3.39 -18.56
N LEU A 122 -5.60 -2.81 -19.31
CA LEU A 122 -4.26 -3.38 -19.48
C LEU A 122 -3.50 -3.46 -18.15
N PHE A 123 -3.51 -2.39 -17.36
CA PHE A 123 -2.88 -2.36 -16.05
C PHE A 123 -3.45 -3.46 -15.15
N ARG A 124 -4.78 -3.55 -15.09
CA ARG A 124 -5.49 -4.56 -14.31
C ARG A 124 -5.11 -5.97 -14.76
N LYS A 125 -5.10 -6.24 -16.06
CA LYS A 125 -4.76 -7.57 -16.60
C LYS A 125 -3.34 -7.99 -16.25
N ILE A 126 -2.37 -7.08 -16.39
CA ILE A 126 -0.97 -7.34 -16.06
C ILE A 126 -0.83 -7.62 -14.56
N LYS A 127 -1.43 -6.78 -13.71
CA LYS A 127 -1.31 -6.91 -12.25
C LYS A 127 -2.09 -8.08 -11.68
N MET A 128 -3.20 -8.47 -12.29
CA MET A 128 -3.90 -9.68 -11.89
C MET A 128 -3.09 -10.93 -12.24
N ASN A 129 -2.47 -10.98 -13.43
CA ASN A 129 -1.59 -12.09 -13.79
C ASN A 129 -0.39 -12.22 -12.84
N GLU A 130 0.24 -11.10 -12.47
CA GLU A 130 1.31 -11.05 -11.45
C GLU A 130 0.83 -11.59 -10.10
N TRP A 131 -0.39 -11.24 -9.69
CA TRP A 131 -1.00 -11.71 -8.45
C TRP A 131 -1.30 -13.22 -8.48
N ASP A 132 -1.85 -13.71 -9.58
CA ASP A 132 -2.16 -15.14 -9.76
C ASP A 132 -0.88 -15.99 -9.76
N GLU A 133 0.19 -15.52 -10.43
CA GLU A 133 1.50 -16.17 -10.40
C GLU A 133 2.09 -16.22 -8.99
N PHE A 134 1.98 -15.13 -8.22
CA PHE A 134 2.41 -15.09 -6.83
C PHE A 134 1.64 -16.11 -5.97
N LEU A 135 0.32 -16.18 -6.11
CA LEU A 135 -0.52 -17.11 -5.34
C LEU A 135 -0.26 -18.58 -5.70
N ALA A 136 0.11 -18.87 -6.95
CA ALA A 136 0.47 -20.21 -7.39
C ALA A 136 1.87 -20.65 -6.96
N THR A 137 2.69 -19.74 -6.40
CA THR A 137 4.08 -20.02 -6.04
C THR A 137 4.17 -20.67 -4.65
N VAL A 138 4.78 -21.86 -4.59
CA VAL A 138 5.13 -22.51 -3.31
C VAL A 138 6.43 -21.89 -2.79
N THR A 139 6.36 -21.28 -1.61
CA THR A 139 7.52 -20.62 -1.00
C THR A 139 8.36 -21.61 -0.19
N ILE A 140 9.58 -21.20 0.14
CA ILE A 140 10.42 -21.97 1.08
C ILE A 140 9.79 -22.07 2.47
N TRP A 141 8.97 -21.09 2.86
CA TRP A 141 8.24 -21.14 4.12
C TRP A 141 7.19 -22.25 4.08
N ASP A 142 6.44 -22.40 2.98
CA ASP A 142 5.48 -23.49 2.81
C ASP A 142 6.18 -24.85 2.89
N PHE A 143 7.30 -24.98 2.19
CA PHE A 143 8.10 -26.20 2.20
C PHE A 143 8.57 -26.55 3.62
N ASN A 144 9.21 -25.63 4.33
CA ASN A 144 9.69 -25.85 5.70
C ASN A 144 8.57 -26.09 6.72
N THR A 145 7.36 -25.56 6.46
CA THR A 145 6.23 -25.65 7.38
C THR A 145 5.43 -26.93 7.19
N TYR A 146 5.33 -27.45 5.97
CA TYR A 146 4.40 -28.54 5.66
C TYR A 146 5.07 -29.85 5.21
N LEU A 147 6.33 -29.83 4.75
CA LEU A 147 6.99 -31.03 4.21
C LEU A 147 7.07 -32.17 5.23
N ASP A 148 7.50 -31.87 6.46
CA ASP A 148 7.69 -32.87 7.52
C ASP A 148 6.38 -33.24 8.25
N HIS A 149 5.25 -32.65 7.85
CA HIS A 149 3.94 -32.83 8.47
C HIS A 149 2.96 -33.66 7.61
N THR A 150 3.45 -34.34 6.58
CA THR A 150 2.65 -35.37 5.87
C THR A 150 2.42 -36.58 6.79
N PRO A 151 1.21 -37.16 6.83
CA PRO A 151 0.91 -38.36 7.62
C PRO A 151 1.74 -39.59 7.20
#